data_AF-A0A8J3SXC1-F1
#
_entry.id   AF-A0A8J3SXC1-F1
#
_cell.length_a   1.000
_cell.length_b   1.000
_cell.length_c   1.000
_cell.angle_alpha   90.00
_cell.angle_beta   90.00
_cell.angle_gamma   90.00
#
_symmetry.space_group_name_H-M   'P 1'
#
loop_
_entity.id
_entity.type
_entity.pdbx_description
1 polymer ?
#
loop_
_entity_poly.entity_id
_entity_poly.type
_entity_poly.pdbx_seq_one_letter_code
_entity_poly.pdbx_strand_id
1 'polypeptide(L)'
;MSGDPPETPAGKAGRLRPGRAAWFHWAAAFATALAPLVYWVSAGPDSYSYGFFGYGPPDRCTGHEFMLEHGYEIRSVVYTVFLFWLGGLPLMLVAFVAWLAGNRWGRPRIGRIVTRVAAVVIVLLTFLTLLPMGLDALLGAGCLDLWGGPFIVSVNLVQSLIAFASVAFMLLAVRRPHRRRSLLTRVTSVVLVILPLALTPVSDTVTGRISGNEACSTAGGFLIDSLEELEGGARFLCAARGGPWGDGTIREFDGMPDGHVLAYGRHLCAAVVRAGGDVGRREPYEELGLEHSADLAEGLRAICPGVVAAEKVKAERARLADEREQAALNVKCAAYPRHRPLIRPLRRAVGAVDTDYNALVALEDEIEMVEAGPLWVEGLAGAEPGVLQVTVADEFTPVCVTAEVYDRRPPLERRGWDEVEEISYRSTRGRLRFVDFYGGPRLVNLTAAGRGAYRVRVHVRGDGEAWRDGGEAWRGSMEQFLIMVYPAKQR
;
A
#
# COMPACT_ATOMS: atom_id res chain seq x y z
N MET A 1 -76.54 -20.37 -67.32
CA MET A 1 -75.18 -20.44 -66.73
C MET A 1 -74.91 -19.11 -66.04
N SER A 2 -75.08 -19.08 -64.72
CA SER A 2 -74.79 -17.94 -63.83
C SER A 2 -74.08 -18.57 -62.64
N GLY A 3 -72.79 -18.27 -62.46
CA GLY A 3 -71.94 -18.85 -61.42
C GLY A 3 -71.87 -17.93 -60.21
N ASP A 4 -72.24 -18.45 -59.04
CA ASP A 4 -72.08 -17.76 -57.77
C ASP A 4 -70.62 -17.83 -57.30
N PRO A 5 -70.05 -16.73 -56.76
CA PRO A 5 -68.70 -16.70 -56.23
C PRO A 5 -68.62 -17.45 -54.88
N PRO A 6 -67.49 -18.12 -54.60
CA PRO A 6 -67.31 -18.86 -53.35
C PRO A 6 -67.15 -17.91 -52.17
N GLU A 7 -68.05 -18.03 -51.19
CA GLU A 7 -67.90 -17.42 -49.87
C GLU A 7 -66.62 -17.93 -49.19
N THR A 8 -65.59 -17.09 -49.11
CA THR A 8 -64.44 -17.35 -48.24
C THR A 8 -64.89 -17.28 -46.78
N PRO A 9 -64.74 -18.34 -45.98
CA PRO A 9 -65.08 -18.29 -44.57
C PRO A 9 -64.12 -17.34 -43.87
N ALA A 10 -64.66 -16.24 -43.34
CA ALA A 10 -63.95 -15.33 -42.45
C ALA A 10 -63.57 -16.11 -41.17
N GLY A 11 -62.44 -16.79 -41.22
CA GLY A 11 -61.89 -17.54 -40.11
C GLY A 11 -61.67 -16.59 -38.94
N LYS A 12 -62.55 -16.67 -37.93
CA LYS A 12 -62.38 -16.00 -36.64
C LYS A 12 -61.02 -16.41 -36.10
N ALA A 13 -60.03 -15.55 -36.25
CA ALA A 13 -58.72 -15.68 -35.62
C ALA A 13 -58.94 -15.63 -34.11
N GLY A 14 -59.18 -16.79 -33.51
CA GLY A 14 -59.37 -16.92 -32.08
C GLY A 14 -58.16 -16.32 -31.38
N ARG A 15 -58.37 -15.26 -30.60
CA ARG A 15 -57.32 -14.66 -29.77
C ARG A 15 -56.79 -15.75 -28.84
N LEU A 16 -55.62 -16.28 -29.17
CA LEU A 16 -54.91 -17.24 -28.34
C LEU A 16 -54.56 -16.56 -27.01
N ARG A 17 -55.32 -16.85 -25.95
CA ARG A 17 -54.98 -16.41 -24.60
C ARG A 17 -53.70 -17.16 -24.17
N PRO A 18 -52.67 -16.45 -23.68
CA PRO A 18 -51.48 -17.11 -23.14
C PRO A 18 -51.88 -18.05 -22.00
N GLY A 19 -51.32 -19.26 -22.00
CA GLY A 19 -51.60 -20.25 -20.95
C GLY A 19 -51.09 -19.79 -19.59
N ARG A 20 -51.76 -20.22 -18.51
CA ARG A 20 -51.37 -19.92 -17.11
C ARG A 20 -49.91 -20.24 -16.81
N ALA A 21 -49.38 -21.31 -17.42
CA ALA A 21 -47.98 -21.68 -17.31
C ALA A 21 -47.04 -20.56 -17.79
N ALA A 22 -47.29 -19.92 -18.93
CA ALA A 22 -46.40 -18.87 -19.43
C ALA A 22 -46.32 -17.66 -18.48
N TRP A 23 -47.45 -17.30 -17.87
CA TRP A 23 -47.50 -16.26 -16.83
C TRP A 23 -46.68 -16.62 -15.59
N PHE A 24 -46.79 -17.86 -15.12
CA PHE A 24 -46.00 -18.35 -14.00
C PHE A 24 -44.50 -18.24 -14.27
N HIS A 25 -44.03 -18.67 -15.45
CA HIS A 25 -42.60 -18.58 -15.80
C HIS A 25 -42.12 -17.12 -15.88
N TRP A 26 -42.91 -16.20 -16.43
CA TRP A 26 -42.54 -14.78 -16.41
C TRP A 26 -42.46 -14.23 -14.98
N ALA A 27 -43.42 -14.56 -14.11
CA ALA A 27 -43.37 -14.17 -12.71
C ALA A 27 -42.13 -14.73 -12.00
N ALA A 28 -41.78 -15.99 -12.24
CA ALA A 28 -40.56 -16.61 -11.71
C ALA A 28 -39.28 -15.95 -12.24
N ALA A 29 -39.26 -15.57 -13.52
CA ALA A 29 -38.13 -14.84 -14.11
C ALA A 29 -37.92 -13.49 -13.41
N PHE A 30 -39.00 -12.71 -13.19
CA PHE A 30 -38.89 -11.42 -12.49
C PHE A 30 -38.52 -11.59 -11.01
N ALA A 31 -39.12 -12.58 -10.31
CA ALA A 31 -38.80 -12.84 -8.92
C ALA A 31 -37.32 -13.22 -8.72
N THR A 32 -36.77 -14.06 -9.60
CA THR A 32 -35.34 -14.42 -9.56
C THR A 32 -34.45 -13.22 -9.90
N ALA A 33 -34.79 -12.43 -10.91
CA ALA A 33 -34.01 -11.24 -11.28
C ALA A 33 -34.06 -10.13 -10.21
N LEU A 34 -35.11 -10.09 -9.37
CA LEU A 34 -35.21 -9.16 -8.24
C LEU A 34 -34.40 -9.60 -7.01
N ALA A 35 -34.04 -10.88 -6.89
CA ALA A 35 -33.36 -11.40 -5.70
C ALA A 35 -32.03 -10.68 -5.38
N PRO A 36 -31.15 -10.36 -6.34
CA PRO A 36 -29.93 -9.60 -6.07
C PRO A 36 -30.22 -8.18 -5.56
N LEU A 37 -31.30 -7.55 -6.04
CA LEU A 37 -31.71 -6.22 -5.57
C LEU A 37 -32.22 -6.29 -4.12
N VAL A 38 -33.04 -7.29 -3.80
CA VAL A 38 -33.51 -7.48 -2.42
C VAL A 38 -32.33 -7.73 -1.49
N TYR A 39 -31.38 -8.59 -1.91
CA TYR A 39 -30.14 -8.81 -1.18
C TYR A 39 -29.37 -7.49 -0.98
N TRP A 40 -29.18 -6.71 -2.04
CA TRP A 40 -28.47 -5.42 -1.99
C TRP A 40 -29.12 -4.41 -1.03
N VAL A 41 -30.44 -4.24 -1.11
CA VAL A 41 -31.18 -3.35 -0.21
C VAL A 41 -31.11 -3.86 1.23
N SER A 42 -31.13 -5.18 1.44
CA SER A 42 -31.09 -5.78 2.78
C SER A 42 -29.70 -5.77 3.43
N ALA A 43 -28.63 -5.86 2.64
CA ALA A 43 -27.25 -5.89 3.12
C ALA A 43 -26.69 -4.49 3.39
N GLY A 44 -27.37 -3.43 2.91
CA GLY A 44 -26.97 -2.03 3.08
C GLY A 44 -25.96 -1.56 2.02
N PRO A 45 -25.92 -0.25 1.73
CA PRO A 45 -25.07 0.31 0.67
C PRO A 45 -23.57 0.05 0.90
N ASP A 46 -23.15 -0.08 2.16
CA ASP A 46 -21.74 -0.29 2.53
C ASP A 46 -21.27 -1.73 2.25
N SER A 47 -22.20 -2.69 2.12
CA SER A 47 -21.87 -4.10 1.86
C SER A 47 -21.31 -4.37 0.46
N TYR A 48 -21.40 -3.40 -0.45
CA TYR A 48 -20.98 -3.55 -1.85
C TYR A 48 -19.74 -2.73 -2.21
N SER A 49 -19.12 -2.06 -1.24
CA SER A 49 -17.82 -1.40 -1.40
C SER A 49 -16.63 -2.37 -1.36
N TYR A 50 -16.86 -3.68 -1.54
CA TYR A 50 -15.78 -4.62 -1.80
C TYR A 50 -15.30 -4.42 -3.23
N GLY A 51 -14.43 -3.43 -3.38
CA GLY A 51 -13.66 -3.25 -4.59
C GLY A 51 -12.92 -4.54 -4.93
N PHE A 52 -12.88 -4.85 -6.22
CA PHE A 52 -12.16 -5.96 -6.83
C PHE A 52 -10.64 -5.74 -6.73
N PHE A 53 -10.11 -5.47 -5.54
CA PHE A 53 -8.75 -4.99 -5.39
C PHE A 53 -7.94 -5.92 -4.51
N GLY A 54 -7.48 -7.01 -5.12
CA GLY A 54 -6.13 -7.48 -4.85
C GLY A 54 -5.19 -6.79 -5.84
N TYR A 55 -4.39 -5.83 -5.40
CA TYR A 55 -3.21 -5.41 -6.15
C TYR A 55 -2.13 -6.47 -5.94
N GLY A 56 -2.17 -7.53 -6.74
CA GLY A 56 -1.06 -8.48 -6.84
C GLY A 56 -0.28 -8.23 -8.12
N PRO A 57 1.00 -8.65 -8.19
CA PRO A 57 1.80 -8.50 -9.39
C PRO A 57 1.07 -9.13 -10.61
N PRO A 58 0.95 -8.39 -11.73
CA PRO A 58 0.01 -8.70 -12.81
C PRO A 58 0.24 -10.06 -13.49
N ASP A 59 1.46 -10.58 -13.46
CA ASP A 59 1.99 -11.41 -14.55
C ASP A 59 1.42 -12.85 -14.74
N ARG A 60 0.34 -13.28 -14.08
CA ARG A 60 -0.13 -14.69 -14.21
C ARG A 60 -1.62 -14.96 -14.28
N CYS A 61 -2.50 -13.97 -14.11
CA CYS A 61 -3.94 -14.22 -14.09
C CYS A 61 -4.59 -13.53 -15.29
N THR A 62 -4.42 -14.17 -16.45
CA THR A 62 -4.86 -13.63 -17.76
C THR A 62 -6.34 -13.25 -17.76
N GLY A 63 -7.18 -13.95 -16.99
CA GLY A 63 -8.59 -13.62 -16.87
C GLY A 63 -8.83 -12.30 -16.13
N HIS A 64 -8.13 -12.10 -15.01
CA HIS A 64 -8.18 -10.90 -14.20
C HIS A 64 -7.60 -9.71 -14.97
N GLU A 65 -6.46 -9.88 -15.64
CA GLU A 65 -5.87 -8.86 -16.52
C GLU A 65 -6.83 -8.46 -17.64
N PHE A 66 -7.43 -9.44 -18.33
CA PHE A 66 -8.44 -9.16 -19.36
C PHE A 66 -9.61 -8.36 -18.79
N MET A 67 -10.08 -8.70 -17.57
CA MET A 67 -11.15 -7.95 -16.93
C MET A 67 -10.73 -6.53 -16.57
N LEU A 68 -9.53 -6.34 -16.04
CA LEU A 68 -8.98 -5.03 -15.70
C LEU A 68 -8.86 -4.14 -16.93
N GLU A 69 -8.22 -4.63 -17.99
CA GLU A 69 -7.92 -3.85 -19.19
C GLU A 69 -9.16 -3.62 -20.06
N HIS A 70 -9.97 -4.65 -20.28
CA HIS A 70 -11.04 -4.63 -21.28
C HIS A 70 -12.42 -4.80 -20.64
N GLY A 71 -12.53 -5.69 -19.66
CA GLY A 71 -13.79 -6.03 -19.02
C GLY A 71 -14.46 -4.84 -18.36
N TYR A 72 -13.73 -3.98 -17.65
CA TYR A 72 -14.30 -2.80 -17.00
C TYR A 72 -14.79 -1.75 -17.97
N GLU A 73 -14.07 -1.50 -19.06
CA GLU A 73 -14.54 -0.56 -20.08
C GLU A 73 -15.85 -1.07 -20.71
N ILE A 74 -15.88 -2.34 -21.11
CA ILE A 74 -17.09 -2.97 -21.66
C ILE A 74 -18.22 -2.91 -20.63
N ARG A 75 -17.94 -3.25 -19.38
CA ARG A 75 -18.93 -3.32 -18.30
C ARG A 75 -19.44 -1.93 -17.91
N SER A 76 -18.59 -0.91 -17.93
CA SER A 76 -18.97 0.48 -17.69
C SER A 76 -19.95 0.97 -18.77
N VAL A 77 -19.65 0.73 -20.05
CA VAL A 77 -20.53 1.05 -21.17
C VAL A 77 -21.86 0.29 -21.03
N VAL A 78 -21.82 -0.99 -20.71
CA VAL A 78 -23.02 -1.79 -20.44
C VAL A 78 -23.84 -1.20 -19.29
N TYR A 79 -23.21 -0.83 -18.17
CA TYR A 79 -23.94 -0.25 -17.03
C TYR A 79 -24.42 1.18 -17.28
N THR A 80 -23.91 1.92 -18.27
CA THR A 80 -24.55 3.20 -18.66
C THR A 80 -25.89 3.01 -19.37
N VAL A 81 -26.11 1.84 -19.98
CA VAL A 81 -27.35 1.55 -20.69
C VAL A 81 -28.39 0.99 -19.72
N PHE A 82 -29.48 1.74 -19.51
CA PHE A 82 -30.58 1.39 -18.59
C PHE A 82 -31.12 -0.03 -18.77
N LEU A 83 -31.09 -0.58 -19.99
CA LEU A 83 -31.55 -1.94 -20.27
C LEU A 83 -30.80 -3.03 -19.50
N PHE A 84 -29.55 -2.78 -19.10
CA PHE A 84 -28.68 -3.75 -18.44
C PHE A 84 -28.59 -3.56 -16.92
N TRP A 85 -29.29 -2.58 -16.38
CA TRP A 85 -29.36 -2.37 -14.93
C TRP A 85 -29.98 -3.58 -14.23
N LEU A 86 -29.57 -3.80 -12.97
CA LEU A 86 -30.13 -4.84 -12.11
C LEU A 86 -30.11 -6.24 -12.76
N GLY A 87 -28.97 -6.62 -13.36
CA GLY A 87 -28.82 -7.90 -14.04
C GLY A 87 -29.66 -8.05 -15.33
N GLY A 88 -30.11 -6.93 -15.92
CA GLY A 88 -30.91 -6.93 -17.15
C GLY A 88 -32.43 -6.92 -16.92
N LEU A 89 -32.90 -6.62 -15.71
CA LEU A 89 -34.34 -6.60 -15.38
C LEU A 89 -35.17 -5.68 -16.33
N PRO A 90 -34.71 -4.48 -16.72
CA PRO A 90 -35.44 -3.67 -17.70
C PRO A 90 -35.50 -4.31 -19.09
N LEU A 91 -34.43 -4.97 -19.54
CA LEU A 91 -34.44 -5.76 -20.78
C LEU A 91 -35.42 -6.95 -20.70
N MET A 92 -35.52 -7.61 -19.54
CA MET A 92 -36.52 -8.65 -19.30
C MET A 92 -37.94 -8.10 -19.38
N LEU A 93 -38.18 -6.88 -18.87
CA LEU A 93 -39.47 -6.19 -18.97
C LEU A 93 -39.83 -5.89 -20.43
N VAL A 94 -38.89 -5.40 -21.23
CA VAL A 94 -39.08 -5.19 -22.67
C VAL A 94 -39.43 -6.50 -23.37
N ALA A 95 -38.71 -7.58 -23.06
CA ALA A 95 -38.99 -8.90 -23.61
C ALA A 95 -40.39 -9.42 -23.22
N PHE A 96 -40.82 -9.19 -21.99
CA PHE A 96 -42.15 -9.53 -21.50
C PHE A 96 -43.25 -8.73 -22.21
N VAL A 97 -43.08 -7.41 -22.34
CA VAL A 97 -44.04 -6.53 -23.04
C VAL A 97 -44.15 -6.91 -24.52
N ALA A 98 -43.03 -7.18 -25.19
CA ALA A 98 -43.00 -7.65 -26.58
C ALA A 98 -43.70 -9.01 -26.74
N TRP A 99 -43.52 -9.92 -25.78
CA TRP A 99 -44.26 -11.19 -25.73
C TRP A 99 -45.76 -10.96 -25.56
N LEU A 100 -46.17 -10.10 -24.63
CA LEU A 100 -47.58 -9.81 -24.35
C LEU A 100 -48.27 -9.14 -25.55
N ALA A 101 -47.66 -8.10 -26.12
CA ALA A 101 -48.14 -7.39 -27.30
C ALA A 101 -48.19 -8.31 -28.53
N GLY A 102 -47.13 -9.10 -28.74
CA GLY A 102 -47.07 -10.08 -29.82
C GLY A 102 -48.19 -11.11 -29.75
N ASN A 103 -48.55 -11.59 -28.56
CA ASN A 103 -49.70 -12.49 -28.40
C ASN A 103 -51.03 -11.76 -28.62
N ARG A 104 -51.19 -10.53 -28.13
CA ARG A 104 -52.43 -9.74 -28.25
C ARG A 104 -52.73 -9.36 -29.71
N TRP A 105 -51.70 -9.06 -30.50
CA TRP A 105 -51.83 -8.69 -31.92
C TRP A 105 -51.77 -9.88 -32.88
N GLY A 106 -51.77 -11.12 -32.38
CA GLY A 106 -51.69 -12.31 -33.24
C GLY A 106 -50.34 -12.48 -33.95
N ARG A 107 -49.28 -11.82 -33.47
CA ARG A 107 -47.90 -11.93 -33.97
C ARG A 107 -46.95 -12.54 -32.94
N PRO A 108 -47.20 -13.77 -32.43
CA PRO A 108 -46.39 -14.40 -31.38
C PRO A 108 -44.97 -14.77 -31.85
N ARG A 109 -44.62 -14.58 -33.12
CA ARG A 109 -43.23 -14.77 -33.59
C ARG A 109 -42.33 -13.64 -33.08
N ILE A 110 -42.82 -12.40 -33.09
CA ILE A 110 -42.03 -11.22 -32.72
C ILE A 110 -41.62 -11.31 -31.26
N GLY A 111 -42.58 -11.51 -30.35
CA GLY A 111 -42.29 -11.64 -28.92
C GLY A 111 -41.27 -12.74 -28.59
N ARG A 112 -41.35 -13.89 -29.28
CA ARG A 112 -40.39 -14.99 -29.09
C ARG A 112 -38.98 -14.65 -29.58
N ILE A 113 -38.85 -13.89 -30.67
CA ILE A 113 -37.55 -13.44 -31.17
C ILE A 113 -36.95 -12.46 -30.16
N VAL A 114 -37.72 -11.45 -29.74
CA VAL A 114 -37.26 -10.45 -28.77
C VAL A 114 -36.82 -11.10 -27.46
N THR A 115 -37.60 -12.03 -26.90
CA THR A 115 -37.20 -12.73 -25.66
C THR A 115 -35.95 -13.57 -25.82
N ARG A 116 -35.73 -14.21 -26.98
CA ARG A 116 -34.51 -14.98 -27.23
C ARG A 116 -33.28 -14.08 -27.37
N VAL A 117 -33.43 -12.95 -28.07
CA VAL A 117 -32.34 -11.96 -28.18
C VAL A 117 -32.00 -11.43 -26.80
N ALA A 118 -33.00 -11.03 -26.00
CA ALA A 118 -32.80 -10.59 -24.62
C ALA A 118 -32.08 -11.65 -23.77
N ALA A 119 -32.51 -12.92 -23.85
CA ALA A 119 -31.87 -14.03 -23.16
C ALA A 119 -30.39 -14.21 -23.55
N VAL A 120 -30.07 -14.15 -24.85
CA VAL A 120 -28.68 -14.26 -25.33
C VAL A 120 -27.82 -13.11 -24.82
N VAL A 121 -28.35 -11.88 -24.84
CA VAL A 121 -27.61 -10.71 -24.35
C VAL A 121 -27.34 -10.83 -22.84
N ILE A 122 -28.33 -11.21 -22.03
CA ILE A 122 -28.14 -11.42 -20.59
C ILE A 122 -27.07 -12.49 -20.34
N VAL A 123 -27.14 -13.61 -21.05
CA VAL A 123 -26.16 -14.70 -20.96
C VAL A 123 -24.76 -14.21 -21.30
N LEU A 124 -24.56 -13.50 -22.41
CA LEU A 124 -23.25 -12.98 -22.81
C LEU A 124 -22.66 -12.03 -21.76
N LEU A 125 -23.49 -11.15 -21.18
CA LEU A 125 -23.07 -10.24 -20.12
C LEU A 125 -22.67 -10.98 -18.83
N THR A 126 -23.38 -12.05 -18.47
CA THR A 126 -23.00 -12.90 -17.33
C THR A 126 -21.69 -13.66 -17.61
N PHE A 127 -21.50 -14.17 -18.82
CA PHE A 127 -20.27 -14.88 -19.21
C PHE A 127 -19.04 -13.98 -19.27
N LEU A 128 -19.21 -12.68 -19.52
CA LEU A 128 -18.09 -11.73 -19.56
C LEU A 128 -17.29 -11.73 -18.24
N THR A 129 -17.94 -11.98 -17.10
CA THR A 129 -17.25 -12.09 -15.80
C THR A 129 -16.87 -13.53 -15.45
N LEU A 130 -17.73 -14.51 -15.74
CA LEU A 130 -17.48 -15.91 -15.37
C LEU A 130 -16.35 -16.56 -16.16
N LEU A 131 -16.20 -16.23 -17.45
CA LEU A 131 -15.22 -16.90 -18.30
C LEU A 131 -13.78 -16.54 -17.90
N PRO A 132 -13.42 -15.26 -17.68
CA PRO A 132 -12.08 -14.91 -17.21
C PRO A 132 -11.82 -15.43 -15.79
N MET A 133 -12.81 -15.37 -14.89
CA MET A 133 -12.70 -15.92 -13.54
C MET A 133 -12.50 -17.44 -13.55
N GLY A 134 -13.23 -18.16 -14.41
CA GLY A 134 -13.09 -19.60 -14.57
C GLY A 134 -11.74 -19.97 -15.18
N LEU A 135 -11.22 -19.18 -16.13
CA LEU A 135 -9.87 -19.35 -16.68
C LEU A 135 -8.83 -19.23 -15.56
N ASP A 136 -8.93 -18.21 -14.73
CA ASP A 136 -8.01 -17.97 -13.62
C ASP A 136 -8.11 -19.04 -12.52
N ALA A 137 -9.32 -19.52 -12.23
CA ALA A 137 -9.54 -20.66 -11.33
C ALA A 137 -8.79 -21.92 -11.80
N LEU A 138 -8.66 -22.11 -13.12
CA LEU A 138 -7.90 -23.22 -13.71
C LEU A 138 -6.39 -22.99 -13.67
N LEU A 139 -5.94 -21.74 -13.66
CA LEU A 139 -4.51 -21.38 -13.60
C LEU A 139 -3.94 -21.51 -12.19
N GLY A 140 -4.75 -21.30 -11.15
CA GLY A 140 -4.36 -21.59 -9.77
C GLY A 140 -5.20 -20.89 -8.71
N ALA A 141 -5.15 -21.41 -7.48
CA ALA A 141 -5.88 -20.83 -6.35
C ALA A 141 -5.47 -19.38 -6.05
N GLY A 142 -4.18 -19.03 -6.24
CA GLY A 142 -3.70 -17.65 -6.04
C GLY A 142 -4.33 -16.64 -7.00
N CYS A 143 -4.79 -17.05 -8.18
CA CYS A 143 -5.54 -16.15 -9.06
C CYS A 143 -6.94 -15.85 -8.50
N LEU A 144 -7.60 -16.81 -7.82
CA LEU A 144 -8.89 -16.57 -7.18
C LEU A 144 -8.81 -15.53 -6.06
N ASP A 145 -7.66 -15.39 -5.42
CA ASP A 145 -7.44 -14.36 -4.39
C ASP A 145 -7.45 -12.96 -5.01
N LEU A 146 -6.93 -12.78 -6.24
CA LEU A 146 -7.06 -11.51 -6.98
C LEU A 146 -8.52 -11.16 -7.31
N TRP A 147 -9.38 -12.18 -7.48
CA TRP A 147 -10.82 -11.98 -7.65
C TRP A 147 -11.56 -11.67 -6.34
N GLY A 148 -10.85 -11.42 -5.23
CA GLY A 148 -11.41 -11.14 -3.91
C GLY A 148 -11.61 -12.38 -3.05
N GLY A 149 -10.93 -13.48 -3.38
CA GLY A 149 -10.93 -14.72 -2.63
C GLY A 149 -12.23 -15.54 -2.72
N PRO A 150 -12.32 -16.64 -1.96
CA PRO A 150 -13.43 -17.61 -2.06
C PRO A 150 -14.81 -16.99 -1.84
N PHE A 151 -14.90 -16.00 -0.94
CA PHE A 151 -16.17 -15.33 -0.65
C PHE A 151 -16.69 -14.57 -1.88
N ILE A 152 -15.89 -13.70 -2.49
CA ILE A 152 -16.31 -12.89 -3.65
C ILE A 152 -16.58 -13.79 -4.87
N VAL A 153 -15.76 -14.82 -5.08
CA VAL A 153 -16.00 -15.82 -6.12
C VAL A 153 -17.35 -16.51 -5.91
N SER A 154 -17.68 -16.92 -4.68
CA SER A 154 -18.97 -17.55 -4.38
C SER A 154 -20.16 -16.61 -4.66
N VAL A 155 -20.04 -15.32 -4.31
CA VAL A 155 -21.08 -14.32 -4.56
C VAL A 155 -21.30 -14.13 -6.07
N ASN A 156 -20.22 -14.03 -6.86
CA ASN A 156 -20.31 -13.91 -8.32
C ASN A 156 -20.94 -15.16 -8.96
N LEU A 157 -20.60 -16.35 -8.48
CA LEU A 157 -21.19 -17.61 -8.93
C LEU A 157 -22.70 -17.65 -8.63
N VAL A 158 -23.10 -17.30 -7.40
CA VAL A 158 -24.53 -17.25 -7.01
C VAL A 158 -25.31 -16.26 -7.88
N GLN A 159 -24.77 -15.06 -8.11
CA GLN A 159 -25.42 -14.07 -8.98
C GLN A 159 -25.56 -14.56 -10.41
N SER A 160 -24.54 -15.23 -10.93
CA SER A 160 -24.57 -15.79 -12.28
C SER A 160 -25.60 -16.92 -12.40
N LEU A 161 -25.70 -17.79 -11.40
CA LEU A 161 -26.72 -18.83 -11.33
C LEU A 161 -28.14 -18.24 -11.31
N ILE A 162 -28.36 -17.14 -10.58
CA ILE A 162 -29.64 -16.42 -10.57
C ILE A 162 -29.96 -15.89 -11.98
N ALA A 163 -29.01 -15.24 -12.65
CA ALA A 163 -29.20 -14.74 -14.00
C ALA A 163 -29.54 -15.86 -15.01
N PHE A 164 -28.84 -17.00 -14.93
CA PHE A 164 -29.15 -18.16 -15.75
C PHE A 164 -30.54 -18.75 -15.47
N ALA A 165 -30.95 -18.80 -14.19
CA ALA A 165 -32.29 -19.25 -13.82
C ALA A 165 -33.37 -18.31 -14.41
N SER A 166 -33.19 -16.99 -14.31
CA SER A 166 -34.08 -15.99 -14.91
C SER A 166 -34.22 -16.17 -16.42
N VAL A 167 -33.10 -16.35 -17.12
CA VAL A 167 -33.09 -16.62 -18.57
C VAL A 167 -33.80 -17.92 -18.92
N ALA A 168 -33.57 -18.99 -18.14
CA ALA A 168 -34.25 -20.27 -18.35
C ALA A 168 -35.77 -20.12 -18.25
N PHE A 169 -36.26 -19.37 -17.25
CA PHE A 169 -37.69 -19.09 -17.09
C PHE A 169 -38.25 -18.25 -18.25
N MET A 170 -37.54 -17.22 -18.72
CA MET A 170 -37.94 -16.45 -19.91
C MET A 170 -38.10 -17.36 -21.14
N LEU A 171 -37.13 -18.23 -21.39
CA LEU A 171 -37.13 -19.15 -22.53
C LEU A 171 -38.25 -20.20 -22.44
N LEU A 172 -38.56 -20.67 -21.24
CA LEU A 172 -39.71 -21.55 -20.98
C LEU A 172 -41.05 -20.84 -21.23
N ALA A 173 -41.18 -19.57 -20.82
CA ALA A 173 -42.40 -18.78 -21.00
C ALA A 173 -42.78 -18.59 -22.48
N VAL A 174 -41.77 -18.52 -23.36
CA VAL A 174 -41.94 -18.27 -24.80
C VAL A 174 -41.93 -19.54 -25.66
N ARG A 175 -41.83 -20.72 -25.03
CA ARG A 175 -41.78 -22.01 -25.70
C ARG A 175 -43.13 -22.32 -26.36
N ARG A 176 -43.11 -22.74 -27.63
CA ARG A 176 -44.32 -23.28 -28.28
C ARG A 176 -44.67 -24.63 -27.65
N PRO A 177 -45.95 -24.90 -27.38
CA PRO A 177 -46.42 -26.25 -27.08
C PRO A 177 -46.34 -27.08 -28.37
N HIS A 178 -45.13 -27.56 -28.70
CA HIS A 178 -44.93 -28.49 -29.81
C HIS A 178 -44.89 -29.92 -29.26
N ARG A 179 -45.56 -30.83 -29.98
CA ARG A 179 -45.58 -32.30 -29.79
C ARG A 179 -44.24 -32.80 -29.21
N ARG A 180 -44.37 -33.55 -28.09
CA ARG A 180 -43.33 -34.27 -27.34
C ARG A 180 -42.10 -34.61 -28.20
N ARG A 181 -41.13 -33.71 -28.26
CA ARG A 181 -39.73 -34.09 -28.53
C ARG A 181 -39.02 -34.13 -27.18
N SER A 182 -38.32 -35.24 -26.93
CA SER A 182 -37.95 -35.72 -25.60
C SER A 182 -37.25 -34.64 -24.78
N LEU A 183 -37.70 -34.50 -23.53
CA LEU A 183 -37.14 -33.58 -22.54
C LEU A 183 -35.64 -33.83 -22.33
N LEU A 184 -35.22 -35.09 -22.48
CA LEU A 184 -33.87 -35.61 -22.29
C LEU A 184 -32.81 -34.97 -23.18
N THR A 185 -33.09 -34.69 -24.46
CA THR A 185 -32.09 -34.12 -25.38
C THR A 185 -31.84 -32.63 -25.16
N ARG A 186 -32.66 -31.94 -24.36
CA ARG A 186 -32.49 -30.50 -24.09
C ARG A 186 -31.91 -30.21 -22.71
N VAL A 187 -32.18 -31.07 -21.73
CA VAL A 187 -31.55 -30.97 -20.40
C VAL A 187 -30.08 -31.37 -20.49
N THR A 188 -29.74 -32.36 -21.31
CA THR A 188 -28.35 -32.76 -21.57
C THR A 188 -27.50 -31.61 -22.13
N SER A 189 -28.01 -30.78 -23.03
CA SER A 189 -27.24 -29.65 -23.59
C SER A 189 -26.91 -28.55 -22.58
N VAL A 190 -27.76 -28.33 -21.57
CA VAL A 190 -27.53 -27.31 -20.54
C VAL A 190 -26.62 -27.87 -19.43
N VAL A 191 -26.79 -29.14 -19.07
CA VAL A 191 -25.95 -29.82 -18.08
C VAL A 191 -24.53 -30.07 -18.61
N LEU A 192 -24.35 -30.35 -19.91
CA LEU A 192 -23.01 -30.55 -20.50
C LEU A 192 -22.12 -29.31 -20.48
N VAL A 193 -22.68 -28.10 -20.35
CA VAL A 193 -21.90 -26.87 -20.26
C VAL A 193 -21.54 -26.54 -18.81
N ILE A 194 -22.37 -26.93 -17.83
CA ILE A 194 -22.17 -26.61 -16.41
C ILE A 194 -21.27 -27.65 -15.71
N LEU A 195 -21.36 -28.93 -16.11
CA LEU A 195 -20.65 -30.03 -15.46
C LEU A 195 -19.10 -29.99 -15.60
N PRO A 196 -18.51 -29.55 -16.74
CA PRO A 196 -17.05 -29.47 -16.87
C PRO A 196 -16.43 -28.37 -15.99
N LEU A 197 -17.19 -27.32 -15.67
CA LEU A 197 -16.77 -26.22 -14.79
C LEU A 197 -16.80 -26.59 -13.30
N ALA A 198 -17.51 -27.67 -12.93
CA ALA A 198 -17.61 -28.12 -11.54
C ALA A 198 -16.66 -29.30 -11.22
N LEU A 199 -15.95 -29.85 -12.20
CA LEU A 199 -15.17 -31.10 -12.07
C LEU A 199 -13.68 -30.96 -12.45
N THR A 200 -13.14 -29.75 -12.57
CA THR A 200 -11.70 -29.60 -12.78
C THR A 200 -10.94 -29.92 -11.49
N PRO A 201 -9.83 -30.67 -11.57
CA PRO A 201 -9.32 -31.46 -10.46
C PRO A 201 -8.55 -30.58 -9.47
N VAL A 202 -9.01 -30.57 -8.22
CA VAL A 202 -8.19 -30.21 -7.05
C VAL A 202 -7.29 -31.42 -6.78
N SER A 203 -6.19 -31.57 -7.51
CA SER A 203 -5.25 -32.66 -7.23
C SER A 203 -3.84 -32.31 -7.67
N ASP A 204 -3.15 -31.59 -6.80
CA ASP A 204 -1.75 -31.81 -6.45
C ASP A 204 -1.44 -31.02 -5.17
N THR A 205 -1.94 -31.51 -4.03
CA THR A 205 -1.54 -30.98 -2.73
C THR A 205 -0.31 -31.74 -2.25
N VAL A 206 0.85 -31.11 -2.43
CA VAL A 206 2.05 -31.44 -1.66
C VAL A 206 1.66 -31.43 -0.17
N THR A 207 1.84 -32.55 0.51
CA THR A 207 1.41 -32.71 1.90
C THR A 207 2.31 -31.90 2.83
N GLY A 208 1.81 -30.75 3.30
CA GLY A 208 2.46 -29.94 4.31
C GLY A 208 1.64 -28.69 4.64
N ARG A 209 1.82 -28.12 5.84
CA ARG A 209 1.20 -26.84 6.18
C ARG A 209 1.82 -25.76 5.28
N ILE A 210 0.96 -24.98 4.63
CA ILE A 210 1.31 -23.77 3.90
C ILE A 210 0.69 -22.62 4.67
N SER A 211 1.51 -21.90 5.41
CA SER A 211 1.08 -20.68 6.11
C SER A 211 0.89 -19.56 5.09
N GLY A 212 -0.36 -19.27 4.72
CA GLY A 212 -0.71 -18.12 3.87
C GLY A 212 -0.75 -16.81 4.66
N ASN A 213 -1.09 -15.72 3.99
CA ASN A 213 -1.11 -14.36 4.57
C ASN A 213 -1.99 -14.27 5.83
N GLU A 214 -3.12 -14.99 5.88
CA GLU A 214 -3.97 -15.04 7.08
C GLU A 214 -3.21 -15.54 8.32
N ALA A 215 -2.33 -16.54 8.17
CA ALA A 215 -1.53 -17.05 9.28
C ALA A 215 -0.51 -16.01 9.78
N CYS A 216 -0.09 -15.10 8.91
CA CYS A 216 0.82 -14.01 9.21
C CYS A 216 0.12 -12.79 9.83
N SER A 217 -1.16 -12.57 9.52
CA SER A 217 -1.94 -11.46 10.07
C SER A 217 -2.68 -11.80 11.37
N THR A 218 -2.95 -13.09 11.66
CA THR A 218 -3.78 -13.53 12.81
C THR A 218 -3.05 -14.31 13.90
N ALA A 219 -1.72 -14.35 13.91
CA ALA A 219 -0.96 -15.04 14.96
C ALA A 219 -1.13 -14.35 16.34
N GLY A 220 -2.22 -14.68 17.04
CA GLY A 220 -2.56 -14.15 18.38
C GLY A 220 -3.98 -13.60 18.53
N GLY A 221 -4.80 -13.60 17.48
CA GLY A 221 -6.18 -13.08 17.54
C GLY A 221 -6.30 -11.54 17.50
N PHE A 222 -5.18 -10.85 17.35
CA PHE A 222 -5.09 -9.42 17.06
C PHE A 222 -4.34 -9.23 15.74
N LEU A 223 -4.64 -8.14 15.01
CA LEU A 223 -3.86 -7.75 13.84
C LEU A 223 -2.43 -7.46 14.31
N ILE A 224 -1.47 -8.23 13.81
CA ILE A 224 -0.06 -7.96 14.06
C ILE A 224 0.30 -6.72 13.25
N ASP A 225 0.48 -5.59 13.92
CA ASP A 225 0.88 -4.33 13.28
C ASP A 225 2.36 -4.36 12.81
N SER A 226 3.16 -5.31 13.30
CA SER A 226 4.58 -5.43 12.94
C SER A 226 5.09 -6.88 12.93
N LEU A 227 5.86 -7.23 11.89
CA LEU A 227 6.59 -8.51 11.79
C LEU A 227 7.54 -8.76 12.98
N GLU A 228 7.85 -7.73 13.77
CA GLU A 228 8.71 -7.82 14.94
C GLU A 228 8.15 -8.69 16.08
N GLU A 229 6.83 -8.85 16.15
CA GLU A 229 6.16 -9.67 17.17
C GLU A 229 6.29 -11.18 16.89
N LEU A 230 6.63 -11.55 15.65
CA LEU A 230 6.86 -12.94 15.27
C LEU A 230 8.29 -13.36 15.60
N GLU A 231 8.44 -14.54 16.19
CA GLU A 231 9.76 -15.11 16.51
C GLU A 231 10.21 -16.15 15.48
N GLY A 232 11.51 -16.10 15.17
CA GLY A 232 12.23 -17.16 14.47
C GLY A 232 11.64 -17.54 13.11
N GLY A 233 11.25 -18.80 12.98
CA GLY A 233 10.78 -19.37 11.71
C GLY A 233 9.47 -18.77 11.21
N ALA A 234 8.56 -18.35 12.11
CA ALA A 234 7.29 -17.74 11.71
C ALA A 234 7.53 -16.38 11.05
N ARG A 235 8.41 -15.55 11.63
CA ARG A 235 8.82 -14.26 11.04
C ARG A 235 9.44 -14.44 9.66
N PHE A 236 10.35 -15.41 9.52
CA PHE A 236 10.95 -15.72 8.22
C PHE A 236 9.90 -16.16 7.19
N LEU A 237 8.99 -17.07 7.55
CA LEU A 237 7.95 -17.55 6.64
C LEU A 237 7.04 -16.42 6.17
N CYS A 238 6.66 -15.51 7.07
CA CYS A 238 5.83 -14.36 6.73
C CYS A 238 6.58 -13.36 5.85
N ALA A 239 7.82 -13.01 6.20
CA ALA A 239 8.66 -12.15 5.38
C ALA A 239 8.91 -12.73 3.99
N ALA A 240 9.16 -14.05 3.89
CA ALA A 240 9.42 -14.74 2.64
C ALA A 240 8.19 -14.86 1.72
N ARG A 241 6.99 -14.75 2.28
CA ARG A 241 5.70 -14.84 1.55
C ARG A 241 4.94 -13.50 1.47
N GLY A 242 5.63 -12.37 1.66
CA GLY A 242 5.06 -11.05 1.39
C GLY A 242 4.51 -10.27 2.59
N GLY A 243 4.88 -10.64 3.82
CA GLY A 243 4.57 -9.86 5.03
C GLY A 243 3.07 -9.64 5.26
N PRO A 244 2.69 -8.68 6.12
CA PRO A 244 1.28 -8.32 6.34
C PRO A 244 0.64 -7.58 5.15
N TRP A 245 1.46 -7.03 4.23
CA TRP A 245 1.02 -6.09 3.19
C TRP A 245 0.97 -6.68 1.76
N GLY A 246 1.49 -7.89 1.56
CA GLY A 246 1.25 -8.71 0.35
C GLY A 246 2.10 -8.39 -0.88
N ASP A 247 3.09 -7.51 -0.77
CA ASP A 247 3.90 -6.99 -1.88
C ASP A 247 5.29 -7.66 -2.05
N GLY A 248 5.77 -8.38 -1.03
CA GLY A 248 7.11 -9.00 -1.01
C GLY A 248 7.19 -10.50 -1.35
N THR A 249 6.34 -11.05 -2.22
CA THR A 249 6.32 -12.51 -2.47
C THR A 249 7.55 -12.99 -3.26
N ILE A 250 8.37 -13.83 -2.64
CA ILE A 250 9.31 -14.69 -3.38
C ILE A 250 8.47 -15.76 -4.06
N ARG A 251 8.23 -15.58 -5.36
CA ARG A 251 7.32 -16.43 -6.15
C ARG A 251 7.73 -17.89 -6.12
N GLU A 252 9.01 -18.17 -5.92
CA GLU A 252 9.58 -19.51 -5.79
C GLU A 252 9.06 -20.26 -4.54
N PHE A 253 8.54 -19.54 -3.55
CA PHE A 253 7.98 -20.12 -2.31
C PHE A 253 6.46 -20.26 -2.32
N ASP A 254 5.78 -19.81 -3.38
CA ASP A 254 4.34 -19.96 -3.53
C ASP A 254 3.95 -21.44 -3.61
N GLY A 255 3.00 -21.86 -2.76
CA GLY A 255 2.55 -23.25 -2.68
C GLY A 255 3.58 -24.23 -2.08
N MET A 256 4.78 -23.76 -1.74
CA MET A 256 5.80 -24.59 -1.09
C MET A 256 5.44 -24.81 0.38
N PRO A 257 5.53 -26.03 0.94
CA PRO A 257 5.31 -26.27 2.36
C PRO A 257 6.28 -25.48 3.25
N ASP A 258 5.81 -25.05 4.42
CA ASP A 258 6.57 -24.24 5.39
C ASP A 258 7.94 -24.85 5.73
N GLY A 259 8.00 -26.17 5.87
CA GLY A 259 9.24 -26.89 6.15
C GLY A 259 10.30 -26.74 5.05
N HIS A 260 9.89 -26.70 3.79
CA HIS A 260 10.80 -26.52 2.66
C HIS A 260 11.27 -25.08 2.55
N VAL A 261 10.39 -24.10 2.78
CA VAL A 261 10.75 -22.67 2.79
C VAL A 261 11.76 -22.40 3.92
N LEU A 262 11.53 -22.93 5.12
CA LEU A 262 12.48 -22.81 6.24
C LEU A 262 13.83 -23.49 5.96
N ALA A 263 13.82 -24.66 5.32
CA ALA A 263 15.05 -25.34 4.92
C ALA A 263 15.83 -24.49 3.90
N TYR A 264 15.13 -23.89 2.95
CA TYR A 264 15.72 -22.97 1.98
C TYR A 264 16.33 -21.75 2.67
N GLY A 265 15.60 -21.12 3.60
CA GLY A 265 16.09 -20.01 4.42
C GLY A 265 17.39 -20.33 5.15
N ARG A 266 17.53 -21.55 5.71
CA ARG A 266 18.78 -21.99 6.36
C ARG A 266 19.93 -22.18 5.37
N HIS A 267 19.66 -22.65 4.15
CA HIS A 267 20.67 -22.72 3.11
C HIS A 267 21.14 -21.32 2.69
N LEU A 268 20.20 -20.37 2.58
CA LEU A 268 20.48 -18.97 2.32
C LEU A 268 21.28 -18.32 3.46
N CYS A 269 20.98 -18.63 4.74
CA CYS A 269 21.82 -18.20 5.86
C CYS A 269 23.29 -18.58 5.66
N ALA A 270 23.56 -19.83 5.25
CA ALA A 270 24.92 -20.30 5.04
C ALA A 270 25.60 -19.58 3.87
N ALA A 271 24.87 -19.29 2.79
CA ALA A 271 25.38 -18.51 1.66
C ALA A 271 25.73 -17.07 2.06
N VAL A 272 24.81 -16.37 2.73
CA VAL A 272 25.01 -14.98 3.20
C VAL A 272 26.18 -14.89 4.18
N VAL A 273 26.27 -15.81 5.15
CA VAL A 273 27.38 -15.84 6.11
C VAL A 273 28.73 -16.06 5.41
N ARG A 274 28.81 -16.95 4.41
CA ARG A 274 30.02 -17.12 3.59
C ARG A 274 30.38 -15.84 2.81
N ALA A 275 29.38 -15.07 2.38
CA ALA A 275 29.56 -13.80 1.70
C ALA A 275 29.86 -12.61 2.63
N GLY A 276 30.10 -12.85 3.93
CA GLY A 276 30.47 -11.82 4.91
C GLY A 276 29.33 -11.37 5.82
N GLY A 277 28.15 -12.00 5.73
CA GLY A 277 27.01 -11.75 6.61
C GLY A 277 26.18 -10.51 6.28
N ASP A 278 26.38 -9.92 5.10
CA ASP A 278 25.63 -8.76 4.63
C ASP A 278 24.39 -9.22 3.84
N VAL A 279 23.20 -9.10 4.43
CA VAL A 279 21.93 -9.47 3.78
C VAL A 279 21.51 -8.49 2.67
N GLY A 280 22.18 -7.34 2.55
CA GLY A 280 21.95 -6.40 1.45
C GLY A 280 22.60 -6.82 0.13
N ARG A 281 23.50 -7.82 0.15
CA ARG A 281 24.16 -8.34 -1.05
C ARG A 281 23.25 -9.24 -1.83
N ARG A 282 23.17 -9.04 -3.15
CA ARG A 282 22.29 -9.81 -4.05
C ARG A 282 22.89 -11.15 -4.43
N GLU A 283 24.22 -11.25 -4.49
CA GLU A 283 24.92 -12.43 -4.99
C GLU A 283 24.53 -13.74 -4.27
N PRO A 284 24.39 -13.80 -2.92
CA PRO A 284 23.98 -15.03 -2.23
C PRO A 284 22.56 -15.51 -2.54
N TYR A 285 21.69 -14.59 -2.98
CA TYR A 285 20.30 -14.88 -3.35
C TYR A 285 20.25 -15.39 -4.79
N GLU A 286 20.94 -14.69 -5.70
CA GLU A 286 21.07 -15.06 -7.11
C GLU A 286 21.74 -16.44 -7.30
N GLU A 287 22.75 -16.78 -6.48
CA GLU A 287 23.40 -18.11 -6.48
C GLU A 287 22.42 -19.26 -6.21
N LEU A 288 21.35 -18.98 -5.46
CA LEU A 288 20.29 -19.96 -5.16
C LEU A 288 19.12 -19.85 -6.14
N GLY A 289 19.11 -18.85 -7.02
CA GLY A 289 18.01 -18.57 -7.94
C GLY A 289 16.84 -17.87 -7.26
N LEU A 290 17.11 -17.06 -6.23
CA LEU A 290 16.11 -16.19 -5.59
C LEU A 290 16.29 -14.74 -6.02
N GLU A 291 15.17 -14.03 -6.11
CA GLU A 291 15.16 -12.58 -6.15
C GLU A 291 15.49 -12.00 -4.76
N HIS A 292 16.34 -10.97 -4.74
CA HIS A 292 16.64 -10.25 -3.51
C HIS A 292 15.48 -9.32 -3.14
N SER A 293 14.98 -9.42 -1.91
CA SER A 293 14.02 -8.48 -1.35
C SER A 293 14.43 -8.01 0.05
N ALA A 294 14.06 -6.79 0.40
CA ALA A 294 14.32 -6.23 1.72
C ALA A 294 13.63 -7.02 2.84
N ASP A 295 12.39 -7.48 2.59
CA ASP A 295 11.65 -8.29 3.56
C ASP A 295 12.33 -9.65 3.80
N LEU A 296 12.79 -10.33 2.75
CA LEU A 296 13.51 -11.58 2.91
C LEU A 296 14.82 -11.37 3.68
N ALA A 297 15.56 -10.31 3.38
CA ALA A 297 16.76 -9.93 4.11
C ALA A 297 16.47 -9.70 5.61
N GLU A 298 15.36 -9.04 5.94
CA GLU A 298 14.90 -8.86 7.31
C GLU A 298 14.47 -10.18 7.97
N GLY A 299 13.65 -10.98 7.28
CA GLY A 299 13.20 -12.29 7.75
C GLY A 299 14.36 -13.26 8.04
N LEU A 300 15.44 -13.19 7.26
CA LEU A 300 16.63 -14.01 7.48
C LEU A 300 17.27 -13.73 8.84
N ARG A 301 17.25 -12.49 9.33
CA ARG A 301 17.79 -12.14 10.66
C ARG A 301 17.14 -12.96 11.77
N ALA A 302 15.86 -13.33 11.60
CA ALA A 302 15.12 -14.13 12.56
C ALA A 302 15.58 -15.60 12.64
N ILE A 303 16.14 -16.16 11.56
CA ILE A 303 16.55 -17.57 11.50
C ILE A 303 18.07 -17.78 11.37
N CYS A 304 18.84 -16.72 11.15
CA CYS A 304 20.27 -16.77 10.89
C CYS A 304 21.10 -16.07 11.99
N PRO A 305 21.43 -16.74 13.12
CA PRO A 305 22.23 -16.13 14.18
C PRO A 305 23.63 -15.68 13.70
N GLY A 306 24.18 -16.34 12.68
CA GLY A 306 25.46 -15.94 12.07
C GLY A 306 25.40 -14.60 11.33
N VAL A 307 24.26 -14.26 10.72
CA VAL A 307 24.04 -12.95 10.09
C VAL A 307 24.02 -11.86 11.14
N VAL A 308 23.22 -12.04 12.21
CA VAL A 308 23.13 -11.09 13.32
C VAL A 308 24.50 -10.85 13.97
N ALA A 309 25.29 -11.91 14.15
CA ALA A 309 26.65 -11.79 14.66
C ALA A 309 27.57 -10.99 13.71
N ALA A 310 27.49 -11.22 12.41
CA ALA A 310 28.29 -10.51 11.41
C ALA A 310 27.89 -9.03 11.31
N GLU A 311 26.59 -8.72 11.31
CA GLU A 311 26.08 -7.35 11.34
C GLU A 311 26.53 -6.62 12.61
N LYS A 312 26.48 -7.27 13.78
CA LYS A 312 27.00 -6.69 15.02
C LYS A 312 28.49 -6.36 14.94
N VAL A 313 29.30 -7.22 14.32
CA VAL A 313 30.73 -6.96 14.10
C VAL A 313 30.93 -5.80 13.11
N LYS A 314 30.12 -5.72 12.04
CA LYS A 314 30.16 -4.61 11.07
C LYS A 314 29.77 -3.29 11.73
N ALA A 315 28.69 -3.27 12.51
CA ALA A 315 28.22 -2.12 13.26
C ALA A 315 29.26 -1.63 14.27
N GLU A 316 29.91 -2.54 15.00
CA GLU A 316 30.97 -2.17 15.93
C GLU A 316 32.20 -1.58 15.22
N ARG A 317 32.57 -2.12 14.04
CA ARG A 317 33.65 -1.54 13.23
C ARG A 317 33.31 -0.16 12.69
N ALA A 318 32.08 0.04 12.22
CA ALA A 318 31.59 1.35 11.79
C ALA A 318 31.64 2.35 12.95
N ARG A 319 31.08 1.98 14.11
CA ARG A 319 31.13 2.79 15.34
C ARG A 319 32.56 3.20 15.72
N LEU A 320 33.52 2.26 15.68
CA LEU A 320 34.93 2.56 15.96
C LEU A 320 35.59 3.43 14.88
N ALA A 321 35.14 3.35 13.62
CA ALA A 321 35.61 4.22 12.55
C ALA A 321 35.08 5.64 12.74
N ASP A 322 33.79 5.79 13.03
CA ASP A 322 33.13 7.06 13.31
C ASP A 322 33.75 7.73 14.54
N GLU A 323 34.01 6.98 15.63
CA GLU A 323 34.71 7.48 16.81
C GLU A 323 36.12 8.01 16.48
N ARG A 324 36.85 7.37 15.56
CA ARG A 324 38.18 7.82 15.12
C ARG A 324 38.10 9.07 14.25
N GLU A 325 37.12 9.13 13.36
CA GLU A 325 36.86 10.30 12.53
C GLU A 325 36.49 11.50 13.40
N GLN A 326 35.56 11.32 14.34
CA GLN A 326 35.18 12.35 15.30
C GLN A 326 36.36 12.80 16.18
N ALA A 327 37.21 11.86 16.62
CA ALA A 327 38.43 12.22 17.34
C ALA A 327 39.39 13.05 16.48
N ALA A 328 39.56 12.71 15.19
CA ALA A 328 40.38 13.48 14.26
C ALA A 328 39.82 14.89 14.02
N LEU A 329 38.51 15.03 13.87
CA LEU A 329 37.82 16.33 13.76
C LEU A 329 38.03 17.15 15.04
N ASN A 330 37.88 16.55 16.21
CA ASN A 330 38.15 17.22 17.48
C ASN A 330 39.61 17.69 17.61
N VAL A 331 40.59 16.92 17.13
CA VAL A 331 41.99 17.35 17.09
C VAL A 331 42.16 18.57 16.18
N LYS A 332 41.54 18.57 14.99
CA LYS A 332 41.56 19.73 14.08
C LYS A 332 40.92 20.96 14.75
N CYS A 333 39.77 20.79 15.42
CA CYS A 333 39.13 21.87 16.15
C CYS A 333 39.99 22.41 17.31
N ALA A 334 40.72 21.54 17.99
CA ALA A 334 41.63 21.92 19.08
C ALA A 334 42.86 22.70 18.59
N ALA A 335 43.24 22.57 17.32
CA ALA A 335 44.35 23.30 16.71
C ALA A 335 44.01 24.76 16.41
N TYR A 336 42.73 25.11 16.31
CA TYR A 336 42.32 26.49 16.08
C TYR A 336 42.59 27.41 17.29
N PRO A 337 42.78 28.72 17.07
CA PRO A 337 43.01 29.67 18.15
C PRO A 337 41.85 29.65 19.16
N ARG A 338 42.14 29.19 20.38
CA ARG A 338 41.15 29.12 21.46
C ARG A 338 40.66 30.51 21.83
N HIS A 339 39.34 30.67 21.92
CA HIS A 339 38.73 31.85 22.52
C HIS A 339 39.22 32.03 23.97
N ARG A 340 39.58 33.27 24.31
CA ARG A 340 40.04 33.72 25.64
C ARG A 340 39.00 34.69 26.21
N PRO A 341 37.98 34.19 26.90
CA PRO A 341 36.84 35.01 27.27
C PRO A 341 37.26 36.11 28.27
N LEU A 342 36.72 37.31 28.08
CA LEU A 342 37.02 38.47 28.92
C LEU A 342 36.44 38.35 30.34
N ILE A 343 35.44 37.50 30.52
CA ILE A 343 34.89 37.10 31.82
C ILE A 343 34.80 35.57 31.88
N ARG A 344 34.81 34.98 33.08
CA ARG A 344 34.74 33.52 33.22
C ARG A 344 33.35 32.98 32.85
N PRO A 345 33.20 32.05 31.90
CA PRO A 345 31.93 31.39 31.65
C PRO A 345 31.58 30.43 32.80
N LEU A 346 30.29 30.29 33.09
CA LEU A 346 29.76 29.29 34.02
C LEU A 346 30.02 27.87 33.53
N ARG A 347 29.81 27.65 32.23
CA ARG A 347 30.02 26.39 31.53
C ARG A 347 30.60 26.67 30.16
N ARG A 348 31.47 25.77 29.71
CA ARG A 348 32.08 25.80 28.40
C ARG A 348 32.13 24.40 27.81
N ALA A 349 31.78 24.28 26.54
CA ALA A 349 32.00 23.08 25.74
C ALA A 349 32.71 23.46 24.45
N VAL A 350 33.56 22.56 23.96
CA VAL A 350 34.24 22.69 22.68
C VAL A 350 34.20 21.33 22.00
N GLY A 351 33.86 21.29 20.72
CA GLY A 351 33.86 20.07 19.92
C GLY A 351 33.59 20.34 18.45
N ALA A 352 33.91 19.35 17.61
CA ALA A 352 33.34 19.27 16.27
C ALA A 352 31.87 18.83 16.38
N VAL A 353 31.01 19.42 15.58
CA VAL A 353 29.58 19.10 15.50
C VAL A 353 29.23 18.91 14.04
N ASP A 354 28.57 17.81 13.73
CA ASP A 354 28.05 17.57 12.39
C ASP A 354 26.83 18.45 12.17
N THR A 355 26.70 18.93 10.94
CA THR A 355 25.61 19.81 10.52
C THR A 355 24.64 19.02 9.65
N ASP A 356 23.43 19.52 9.52
CA ASP A 356 22.46 19.06 8.52
C ASP A 356 21.56 20.26 8.17
N TYR A 357 20.99 20.27 6.97
CA TYR A 357 20.14 21.37 6.48
C TYR A 357 20.75 22.77 6.64
N ASN A 358 22.06 22.89 6.43
CA ASN A 358 22.84 24.13 6.63
C ASN A 358 22.62 24.75 8.04
N ALA A 359 22.42 23.93 9.07
CA ALA A 359 22.11 24.40 10.42
C ALA A 359 22.81 23.64 11.56
N LEU A 360 23.17 24.38 12.60
CA LEU A 360 23.37 23.90 13.97
C LEU A 360 22.10 24.19 14.78
N VAL A 361 21.44 23.14 15.26
CA VAL A 361 20.20 23.29 16.02
C VAL A 361 20.43 22.96 17.49
N ALA A 362 19.85 23.76 18.37
CA ALA A 362 19.73 23.48 19.79
C ALA A 362 18.26 23.45 20.22
N LEU A 363 17.88 22.40 20.92
CA LEU A 363 16.50 22.10 21.34
C LEU A 363 16.41 21.96 22.85
N GLU A 364 15.21 22.19 23.39
CA GLU A 364 14.87 21.88 24.78
C GLU A 364 14.07 20.57 24.97
N ASP A 365 13.54 20.02 23.88
CA ASP A 365 12.85 18.72 23.80
C ASP A 365 13.34 17.95 22.57
N GLU A 366 13.55 16.64 22.73
CA GLU A 366 14.15 15.78 21.71
C GLU A 366 13.10 15.29 20.69
N ILE A 367 11.82 15.27 21.09
CA ILE A 367 10.71 14.80 20.24
C ILE A 367 10.32 15.85 19.18
N GLU A 368 10.67 17.12 19.39
CA GLU A 368 10.29 18.24 18.50
C GLU A 368 11.12 18.31 17.20
N MET A 369 12.16 17.47 17.01
CA MET A 369 13.04 17.52 15.82
C MET A 369 12.33 17.09 14.52
N VAL A 370 11.42 16.11 14.59
CA VAL A 370 10.72 15.57 13.41
C VAL A 370 9.60 16.53 12.93
N GLU A 371 9.07 17.36 13.82
CA GLU A 371 7.92 18.24 13.51
C GLU A 371 8.32 19.69 13.27
N ALA A 372 9.43 20.18 13.84
CA ALA A 372 9.76 21.60 13.78
C ALA A 372 10.27 22.06 12.41
N GLY A 373 10.88 21.17 11.61
CA GLY A 373 11.63 21.55 10.41
C GLY A 373 12.78 22.55 10.72
N PRO A 374 13.61 22.91 9.74
CA PRO A 374 14.53 24.02 9.92
C PRO A 374 13.75 25.33 10.06
N LEU A 375 14.12 26.14 11.04
CA LEU A 375 13.68 27.54 11.11
C LEU A 375 14.20 28.24 9.85
N TRP A 376 13.30 28.88 9.10
CA TRP A 376 13.70 29.78 8.02
C TRP A 376 14.29 31.05 8.64
N VAL A 377 15.60 31.09 8.76
CA VAL A 377 16.33 32.21 9.37
C VAL A 377 16.92 33.09 8.27
N GLU A 378 16.65 34.39 8.32
CA GLU A 378 17.21 35.37 7.36
C GLU A 378 18.65 35.78 7.70
N GLY A 379 19.21 35.29 8.81
CA GLY A 379 20.51 35.68 9.37
C GLY A 379 21.39 34.50 9.78
N LEU A 380 22.46 34.78 10.53
CA LEU A 380 23.38 33.80 11.09
C LEU A 380 22.71 32.99 12.21
N ALA A 381 21.74 33.56 12.91
CA ALA A 381 20.99 32.86 13.94
C ALA A 381 19.51 33.24 13.96
N GLY A 382 18.67 32.27 14.30
CA GLY A 382 17.26 32.51 14.60
C GLY A 382 16.77 31.64 15.75
N ALA A 383 15.65 32.04 16.34
CA ALA A 383 15.13 31.37 17.52
C ALA A 383 13.60 31.43 17.60
N GLU A 384 13.04 30.33 18.07
CA GLU A 384 11.67 30.21 18.54
C GLU A 384 11.66 29.77 20.02
N PRO A 385 10.51 29.84 20.72
CA PRO A 385 10.44 29.33 22.09
C PRO A 385 10.84 27.85 22.17
N GLY A 386 12.00 27.56 22.79
CA GLY A 386 12.52 26.19 22.92
C GLY A 386 13.48 25.73 21.82
N VAL A 387 13.61 26.49 20.73
CA VAL A 387 14.46 26.15 19.56
C VAL A 387 15.42 27.30 19.26
N LEU A 388 16.69 26.99 19.06
CA LEU A 388 17.72 27.89 18.56
C LEU A 388 18.35 27.26 17.32
N GLN A 389 18.45 28.02 16.25
CA GLN A 389 19.15 27.61 15.03
C GLN A 389 20.27 28.59 14.72
N VAL A 390 21.41 28.06 14.29
CA VAL A 390 22.53 28.82 13.76
C VAL A 390 22.81 28.32 12.35
N THR A 391 22.85 29.22 11.38
CA THR A 391 23.12 28.91 9.98
C THR A 391 24.59 28.55 9.81
N VAL A 392 24.87 27.51 9.03
CA VAL A 392 26.21 27.11 8.60
C VAL A 392 26.29 27.15 7.07
N ALA A 393 27.50 27.25 6.52
CA ALA A 393 27.68 27.35 5.07
C ALA A 393 27.36 26.05 4.34
N ASP A 394 27.80 24.91 4.88
CA ASP A 394 27.71 23.60 4.23
C ASP A 394 26.96 22.62 5.14
N GLU A 395 25.98 21.92 4.57
CA GLU A 395 25.16 20.96 5.31
C GLU A 395 25.91 19.69 5.70
N PHE A 396 26.94 19.25 4.96
CA PHE A 396 27.63 17.98 5.21
C PHE A 396 29.06 18.13 5.74
N THR A 397 29.47 19.35 6.10
CA THR A 397 30.82 19.60 6.61
C THR A 397 30.78 19.87 8.12
N PRO A 398 31.49 19.07 8.95
CA PRO A 398 31.55 19.31 10.39
C PRO A 398 32.14 20.68 10.72
N VAL A 399 31.58 21.35 11.72
CA VAL A 399 32.02 22.69 12.16
C VAL A 399 32.56 22.66 13.59
N CYS A 400 33.48 23.58 13.90
CA CYS A 400 34.08 23.66 15.23
C CYS A 400 33.29 24.61 16.12
N VAL A 401 32.61 24.09 17.14
CA VAL A 401 31.76 24.88 18.04
C VAL A 401 32.45 25.08 19.39
N THR A 402 32.50 26.33 19.85
CA THR A 402 32.74 26.70 21.24
C THR A 402 31.47 27.28 21.82
N ALA A 403 30.82 26.55 22.73
CA ALA A 403 29.62 27.01 23.43
C ALA A 403 29.97 27.49 24.83
N GLU A 404 29.58 28.71 25.18
CA GLU A 404 29.87 29.35 26.46
C GLU A 404 28.60 29.90 27.11
N VAL A 405 28.43 29.63 28.39
CA VAL A 405 27.27 30.08 29.18
C VAL A 405 27.73 31.07 30.22
N TYR A 406 27.05 32.21 30.33
CA TYR A 406 27.36 33.26 31.31
C TYR A 406 26.16 33.59 32.20
N ASP A 407 26.44 34.08 33.40
CA ASP A 407 25.44 34.62 34.35
C ASP A 407 25.05 36.07 34.07
N ARG A 408 25.88 36.78 33.31
CA ARG A 408 25.70 38.18 32.90
C ARG A 408 26.18 38.40 31.47
N ARG A 409 25.85 39.55 30.91
CA ARG A 409 26.24 39.90 29.54
C ARG A 409 27.77 39.96 29.39
N PRO A 410 28.39 39.12 28.53
CA PRO A 410 29.80 39.24 28.23
C PRO A 410 30.07 40.48 27.34
N PRO A 411 31.26 41.10 27.45
CA PRO A 411 31.67 42.18 26.55
C PRO A 411 31.56 41.78 25.08
N LEU A 412 31.38 42.74 24.19
CA LEU A 412 31.27 42.49 22.75
C LEU A 412 32.66 42.30 22.13
N GLU A 413 32.89 41.16 21.49
CA GLU A 413 34.17 40.78 20.89
C GLU A 413 34.02 40.62 19.37
N ARG A 414 34.34 41.67 18.59
CA ARG A 414 34.26 41.62 17.11
C ARG A 414 35.57 41.31 16.42
N ARG A 415 36.69 41.51 17.10
CA ARG A 415 38.01 41.42 16.47
C ARG A 415 38.34 39.95 16.15
N GLY A 416 38.60 39.64 14.88
CA GLY A 416 38.99 38.31 14.43
C GLY A 416 37.82 37.34 14.22
N TRP A 417 36.60 37.88 14.12
CA TRP A 417 35.38 37.19 13.69
C TRP A 417 34.90 37.82 12.39
N ASP A 418 34.37 37.00 11.49
CA ASP A 418 33.89 37.43 10.18
C ASP A 418 32.49 38.04 10.32
N GLU A 419 31.62 37.41 11.10
CA GLU A 419 30.29 37.93 11.45
C GLU A 419 29.98 37.73 12.95
N VAL A 420 29.21 38.65 13.52
CA VAL A 420 28.68 38.56 14.88
C VAL A 420 27.22 38.98 14.94
N GLU A 421 26.34 38.06 15.32
CA GLU A 421 24.90 38.30 15.49
C GLU A 421 24.47 38.07 16.95
N GLU A 422 23.60 38.94 17.48
CA GLU A 422 22.99 38.77 18.81
C GLU A 422 21.46 38.78 18.71
N ILE A 423 20.84 37.65 19.04
CA ILE A 423 19.39 37.46 19.00
C ILE A 423 18.79 37.25 20.39
N SER A 424 17.47 37.42 20.49
CA SER A 424 16.69 37.06 21.67
C SER A 424 16.29 35.59 21.60
N TYR A 425 16.38 34.88 22.72
CA TYR A 425 15.91 33.50 22.85
C TYR A 425 15.04 33.34 24.09
N ARG A 426 13.97 32.55 23.99
CA ARG A 426 13.10 32.20 25.13
C ARG A 426 13.21 30.71 25.41
N SER A 427 13.75 30.38 26.57
CA SER A 427 13.77 29.03 27.13
C SER A 427 12.43 28.72 27.83
N THR A 428 11.76 27.66 27.40
CA THR A 428 10.47 27.19 27.91
C THR A 428 10.62 26.12 28.98
N ARG A 429 11.71 25.33 28.94
CA ARG A 429 12.02 24.20 29.83
C ARG A 429 13.33 24.37 30.60
N GLY A 430 14.26 25.22 30.17
CA GLY A 430 15.53 25.47 30.86
C GLY A 430 16.60 24.43 30.56
N ARG A 431 16.58 23.86 29.35
CA ARG A 431 17.42 22.73 28.95
C ARG A 431 17.86 22.80 27.49
N LEU A 432 18.27 23.98 27.02
CA LEU A 432 18.73 24.14 25.63
C LEU A 432 20.06 23.41 25.42
N ARG A 433 20.13 22.49 24.45
CA ARG A 433 21.35 21.76 24.07
C ARG A 433 21.43 21.62 22.58
N PHE A 434 22.65 21.72 22.02
CA PHE A 434 22.86 21.36 20.63
C PHE A 434 22.57 19.88 20.43
N VAL A 435 21.83 19.61 19.37
CA VAL A 435 21.50 18.28 18.88
C VAL A 435 22.31 18.04 17.62
N ASP A 436 22.76 16.81 17.48
CA ASP A 436 23.47 16.32 16.31
C ASP A 436 22.51 15.39 15.57
N PHE A 437 22.23 15.69 14.30
CA PHE A 437 21.26 14.95 13.48
C PHE A 437 21.66 13.50 13.25
N TYR A 438 22.95 13.18 13.40
CA TYR A 438 23.52 11.85 13.23
C TYR A 438 23.82 11.16 14.58
N GLY A 439 23.33 11.71 15.69
CA GLY A 439 23.50 11.12 17.01
C GLY A 439 24.88 11.35 17.63
N GLY A 440 25.63 12.34 17.14
CA GLY A 440 26.92 12.74 17.69
C GLY A 440 26.87 13.38 19.10
N PRO A 441 28.02 13.86 19.59
CA PRO A 441 28.18 14.26 20.98
C PRO A 441 27.34 15.50 21.34
N ARG A 442 26.48 15.35 22.36
CA ARG A 442 25.68 16.45 22.89
C ARG A 442 26.56 17.47 23.62
N LEU A 443 26.38 18.75 23.30
CA LEU A 443 27.03 19.85 24.03
C LEU A 443 26.36 20.12 25.39
N VAL A 444 27.01 20.98 26.20
CA VAL A 444 26.50 21.38 27.52
C VAL A 444 25.14 22.08 27.43
N ASN A 445 24.34 22.01 28.50
CA ASN A 445 23.13 22.82 28.62
C ASN A 445 23.50 24.32 28.59
N LEU A 446 22.89 25.06 27.67
CA LEU A 446 23.17 26.46 27.37
C LEU A 446 22.40 27.45 28.26
N THR A 447 21.36 27.01 28.97
CA THR A 447 20.56 27.90 29.84
C THR A 447 21.15 28.01 31.25
N ALA A 448 21.66 29.19 31.63
CA ALA A 448 22.34 29.43 32.91
C ALA A 448 21.43 29.26 34.15
N ALA A 449 20.16 29.62 34.06
CA ALA A 449 19.25 29.77 35.21
C ALA A 449 17.90 29.05 35.02
N GLY A 450 17.85 28.03 34.14
CA GLY A 450 16.61 27.34 33.79
C GLY A 450 15.73 28.15 32.83
N ARG A 451 14.41 28.07 32.99
CA ARG A 451 13.43 28.73 32.11
C ARG A 451 13.59 30.25 32.16
N GLY A 452 13.41 30.94 31.03
CA GLY A 452 13.46 32.39 31.00
C GLY A 452 13.88 32.99 29.66
N ALA A 453 14.10 34.31 29.67
CA ALA A 453 14.59 35.06 28.52
C ALA A 453 16.12 35.14 28.54
N TYR A 454 16.73 34.83 27.42
CA TYR A 454 18.16 34.83 27.19
C TYR A 454 18.50 35.67 25.96
N ARG A 455 19.78 36.02 25.84
CA ARG A 455 20.40 36.50 24.62
C ARG A 455 21.40 35.45 24.17
N VAL A 456 21.41 35.22 22.87
CA VAL A 456 22.37 34.33 22.22
C VAL A 456 23.21 35.20 21.30
N ARG A 457 24.52 35.18 21.48
CA ARG A 457 25.46 35.85 20.59
C ARG A 457 26.28 34.80 19.87
N VAL A 458 26.19 34.80 18.55
CA VAL A 458 26.90 33.88 17.67
C VAL A 458 27.99 34.66 16.95
N HIS A 459 29.19 34.11 16.95
CA HIS A 459 30.31 34.61 16.16
C HIS A 459 30.75 33.48 15.24
N VAL A 460 30.99 33.81 13.97
CA VAL A 460 31.48 32.84 12.97
C VAL A 460 32.77 33.36 12.34
N ARG A 461 33.67 32.45 12.01
CA ARG A 461 34.83 32.72 11.15
C ARG A 461 35.24 31.49 10.36
N GLY A 462 35.99 31.70 9.28
CA GLY A 462 36.71 30.64 8.58
C GLY A 462 36.29 30.38 7.14
N ASP A 463 35.19 30.98 6.67
CA ASP A 463 34.71 30.79 5.28
C ASP A 463 34.10 32.07 4.66
N GLY A 464 34.42 33.25 5.20
CA GLY A 464 33.87 34.52 4.72
C GLY A 464 32.35 34.60 4.87
N GLU A 465 31.67 35.11 3.83
CA GLU A 465 30.19 35.19 3.78
C GLU A 465 29.54 33.96 3.13
N ALA A 466 30.24 32.82 3.00
CA ALA A 466 29.70 31.61 2.36
C ALA A 466 28.37 31.12 2.97
N TRP A 467 28.19 31.32 4.28
CA TRP A 467 26.94 31.06 5.01
C TRP A 467 25.74 31.89 4.53
N ARG A 468 25.95 33.02 3.84
CA ARG A 468 24.87 33.88 3.31
C ARG A 468 24.33 33.39 1.97
N ASP A 469 25.20 32.88 1.11
CA ASP A 469 24.86 32.53 -0.27
C ASP A 469 24.50 31.05 -0.44
N GLY A 470 24.62 30.24 0.62
CA GLY A 470 24.48 28.78 0.55
C GLY A 470 25.48 28.14 -0.43
N GLY A 471 26.62 28.80 -0.65
CA GLY A 471 27.66 28.34 -1.55
C GLY A 471 28.46 27.20 -0.94
N GLU A 472 29.01 26.30 -1.79
CA GLU A 472 29.94 25.26 -1.33
C GLU A 472 31.10 25.91 -0.57
N ALA A 473 31.27 25.55 0.70
CA ALA A 473 32.40 25.96 1.51
C ALA A 473 33.72 25.66 0.78
N TRP A 474 34.71 26.56 0.86
CA TRP A 474 35.99 26.31 0.20
C TRP A 474 36.64 25.05 0.79
N ARG A 475 36.87 24.03 -0.06
CA ARG A 475 37.46 22.74 0.33
C ARG A 475 38.77 22.95 1.12
N GLY A 476 38.70 22.89 2.44
CA GLY A 476 39.88 22.90 3.33
C GLY A 476 39.78 23.77 4.59
N SER A 477 38.85 24.73 4.69
CA SER A 477 38.62 25.50 5.91
C SER A 477 37.36 25.04 6.63
N MET A 478 37.47 24.70 7.93
CA MET A 478 36.29 24.45 8.75
C MET A 478 35.82 25.74 9.39
N GLU A 479 34.52 26.00 9.32
CA GLU A 479 33.88 27.08 10.05
C GLU A 479 34.05 26.91 11.55
N GLN A 480 34.19 28.04 12.23
CA GLN A 480 34.36 28.10 13.68
C GLN A 480 33.29 28.99 14.27
N PHE A 481 32.52 28.43 15.18
CA PHE A 481 31.45 29.11 15.87
C PHE A 481 31.80 29.35 17.34
N LEU A 482 31.56 30.57 17.81
CA LEU A 482 31.53 30.91 19.23
C LEU A 482 30.13 31.35 19.62
N ILE A 483 29.47 30.51 20.41
CA ILE A 483 28.06 30.67 20.79
C ILE A 483 28.01 30.99 22.27
N MET A 484 27.66 32.23 22.59
CA MET A 484 27.54 32.72 23.95
C MET A 484 26.08 32.87 24.35
N VAL A 485 25.68 32.27 25.47
CA VAL A 485 24.31 32.36 26.00
C VAL A 485 24.30 32.98 27.39
N TYR A 486 23.46 34.01 27.60
CA TYR A 486 23.37 34.73 28.88
C TYR A 486 21.97 35.30 29.13
N PRO A 487 21.57 35.56 30.40
CA PRO A 487 20.25 36.10 30.71
C PRO A 487 19.97 37.47 30.07
N ALA A 488 18.75 37.68 29.57
CA ALA A 488 18.36 38.95 28.95
C ALA A 488 18.19 40.11 29.95
N LYS A 489 17.80 39.81 31.19
CA LYS A 489 17.74 40.77 32.30
C LYS A 489 18.98 40.60 33.17
N GLN A 490 19.74 41.68 33.34
CA GLN A 490 20.80 41.72 34.34
C GLN A 490 20.14 41.85 35.72
N ARG A 491 20.60 41.05 36.69
CA ARG A 491 20.26 41.24 38.10
C ARG A 491 21.10 42.35 38.71
#